data_AF-A0A3D3YYY7-F1
#
_entry.id   AF-A0A3D3YYY7-F1
#
_cell.length_a   1.000
_cell.length_b   1.000
_cell.length_c   1.000
_cell.angle_alpha   90.00
_cell.angle_beta   90.00
_cell.angle_gamma   90.00
#
_symmetry.space_group_name_H-M   'P 1'
#
loop_
_entity.id
_entity.type
_entity.pdbx_description
1 polymer ?
#
loop_
_entity_poly.entity_id
_entity_poly.type
_entity_poly.pdbx_seq_one_letter_code
_entity_poly.pdbx_strand_id
1 'polypeptide(L)'
;GAELPGPDELRVGGAPYLNGMAEAIGEARRAILDLLRRGEVTEAERLLAAMEDLYYILVSIDFPDAITGNLRRSTDVSRSLLEKTRGDLSLSLVQRDLKEALERHASRLDPPVVS
;
A
#
# COMPACT_ATOMS: atom_id res chain seq x y z
N GLY A 1 -24.75 29.81 14.97
CA GLY A 1 -23.87 28.70 14.54
C GLY A 1 -22.59 29.33 14.06
N ALA A 2 -21.45 28.86 14.55
CA ALA A 2 -20.17 29.41 14.09
C ALA A 2 -19.93 29.00 12.63
N GLU A 3 -19.54 29.97 11.80
CA GLU A 3 -19.16 29.75 10.41
C GLU A 3 -18.02 28.73 10.31
N LEU A 4 -18.09 27.90 9.27
CA LEU A 4 -17.05 26.93 8.95
C LEU A 4 -15.78 27.68 8.53
N PRO A 5 -14.62 27.36 9.12
CA PRO A 5 -13.41 28.11 8.84
C PRO A 5 -12.97 27.97 7.39
N GLY A 6 -12.53 29.09 6.81
CA GLY A 6 -12.07 29.16 5.43
C GLY A 6 -10.71 28.47 5.21
N PRO A 7 -10.29 28.26 3.96
CA PRO A 7 -9.00 27.65 3.63
C PRO A 7 -7.79 28.32 4.31
N ASP A 8 -7.88 29.61 4.60
CA ASP A 8 -6.84 30.40 5.29
C ASP A 8 -6.78 30.17 6.81
N GLU A 9 -7.84 29.63 7.42
CA GLU A 9 -7.93 29.31 8.86
C GLU A 9 -7.41 27.90 9.18
N LEU A 10 -7.30 27.03 8.16
CA LEU A 10 -6.57 25.78 8.25
C LEU A 10 -5.07 26.04 8.02
N ARG A 11 -4.41 26.67 9.00
CA ARG A 11 -2.94 26.67 9.12
C ARG A 11 -2.38 25.30 9.54
N VAL A 12 -2.95 24.22 9.02
CA VAL A 12 -2.23 22.95 8.90
C VAL A 12 -1.41 23.14 7.63
N GLY A 13 -0.19 23.68 7.75
CA GLY A 13 0.65 23.94 6.57
C GLY A 13 0.74 22.71 5.66
N GLY A 14 1.03 22.90 4.36
CA GLY A 14 1.17 21.77 3.43
C GLY A 14 2.05 20.64 4.01
N ALA A 15 3.11 20.99 4.75
CA ALA A 15 3.99 20.03 5.40
C ALA A 15 3.30 18.99 6.32
N PRO A 16 2.53 19.35 7.37
CA PRO A 16 1.83 18.36 8.19
C PRO A 16 0.82 17.48 7.43
N TYR A 17 0.09 18.03 6.44
CA TYR A 17 -0.80 17.20 5.60
C TYR A 17 0.00 16.15 4.81
N LEU A 18 1.10 16.57 4.19
CA LEU A 18 1.99 15.72 3.40
C LEU A 18 2.69 14.65 4.24
N ASN A 19 3.07 14.99 5.47
CA ASN A 19 3.64 14.03 6.41
C ASN A 19 2.58 12.99 6.83
N GLY A 20 1.35 13.42 7.12
CA GLY A 20 0.25 12.50 7.45
C GLY A 20 -0.05 11.52 6.31
N MET A 21 -0.03 12.01 5.06
CA MET A 21 -0.19 11.16 3.87
C MET A 21 0.95 10.14 3.74
N ALA A 22 2.20 10.56 3.93
CA ALA A 22 3.35 9.66 3.86
C ALA A 22 3.34 8.59 4.97
N GLU A 23 2.94 8.98 6.19
CA GLU A 23 2.74 8.05 7.30
C GLU A 23 1.63 7.04 7.00
N ALA A 24 0.49 7.49 6.44
CA ALA A 24 -0.61 6.61 6.04
C ALA A 24 -0.18 5.58 4.97
N ILE A 25 0.62 5.99 3.98
CA ILE A 25 1.19 5.09 2.97
C ILE A 25 2.13 4.07 3.62
N GLY A 26 2.94 4.50 4.58
CA GLY A 26 3.80 3.60 5.36
C GLY A 26 3.02 2.57 6.18
N GLU A 27 1.93 3.00 6.84
CA GLU A 27 1.06 2.12 7.61
C GLU A 27 0.30 1.12 6.72
N ALA A 28 -0.21 1.59 5.57
CA ALA A 28 -0.83 0.72 4.58
C ALA A 28 0.13 -0.38 4.13
N ARG A 29 1.40 -0.05 3.85
CA ARG A 29 2.43 -1.06 3.54
C ARG A 29 2.61 -2.05 4.69
N ARG A 30 2.70 -1.59 5.94
CA ARG A 30 2.86 -2.48 7.11
C ARG A 30 1.70 -3.48 7.19
N ALA A 31 0.47 -2.99 7.09
CA ALA A 31 -0.72 -3.82 7.12
C ALA A 31 -0.77 -4.82 5.95
N ILE A 32 -0.40 -4.40 4.74
CA ILE A 32 -0.29 -5.30 3.57
C ILE A 32 0.71 -6.42 3.84
N LEU A 33 1.90 -6.12 4.34
CA LEU A 33 2.91 -7.14 4.66
C LEU A 33 2.42 -8.12 5.74
N ASP A 34 1.67 -7.63 6.73
CA ASP A 34 1.06 -8.49 7.76
C ASP A 34 -0.02 -9.42 7.19
N LEU A 35 -0.84 -8.94 6.24
CA LEU A 35 -1.84 -9.76 5.53
C LEU A 35 -1.17 -10.82 4.65
N LEU A 36 -0.12 -10.44 3.91
CA LEU A 36 0.66 -11.36 3.08
C LEU A 36 1.29 -12.49 3.92
N ARG A 37 1.84 -12.15 5.10
CA ARG A 37 2.37 -13.15 6.04
C ARG A 37 1.33 -14.17 6.50
N ARG A 38 0.05 -13.78 6.54
CA ARG A 38 -1.08 -14.65 6.91
C ARG A 38 -1.70 -15.38 5.71
N GLY A 39 -1.23 -15.10 4.49
CA GLY A 39 -1.83 -15.63 3.26
C GLY A 39 -3.14 -14.94 2.86
N GLU A 40 -3.48 -13.81 3.46
CA GLU A 40 -4.71 -13.04 3.21
C GLU A 40 -4.55 -12.15 1.95
N VAL A 41 -4.26 -12.77 0.81
CA VAL A 41 -3.81 -12.07 -0.40
C VAL A 41 -4.87 -11.15 -1.01
N THR A 42 -6.14 -11.57 -1.02
CA THR A 42 -7.24 -10.75 -1.56
C THR A 42 -7.44 -9.46 -0.77
N GLU A 43 -7.28 -9.50 0.56
CA GLU A 43 -7.39 -8.30 1.38
C GLU A 43 -6.14 -7.41 1.22
N ALA A 44 -4.96 -8.01 1.03
CA ALA A 44 -3.75 -7.28 0.68
C ALA A 44 -3.87 -6.54 -0.66
N GLU A 45 -4.47 -7.15 -1.68
CA GLU A 45 -4.80 -6.51 -2.97
C GLU A 45 -5.73 -5.32 -2.80
N ARG A 46 -6.80 -5.47 -2.01
CA ARG A 46 -7.76 -4.41 -1.73
C ARG A 46 -7.10 -3.21 -1.03
N LEU A 47 -6.22 -3.48 -0.06
CA LEU A 47 -5.51 -2.44 0.66
C LEU A 47 -4.41 -1.79 -0.19
N LEU A 48 -3.79 -2.53 -1.10
CA LEU A 48 -2.85 -1.98 -2.08
C LEU A 48 -3.55 -0.98 -3.01
N ALA A 49 -4.75 -1.29 -3.49
CA ALA A 49 -5.53 -0.34 -4.30
C ALA A 49 -5.80 0.97 -3.54
N ALA A 50 -6.18 0.89 -2.26
CA ALA A 50 -6.35 2.08 -1.43
C ALA A 50 -5.03 2.87 -1.23
N MET A 51 -3.89 2.17 -1.11
CA MET A 51 -2.56 2.79 -1.06
C MET A 51 -2.22 3.52 -2.36
N GLU A 52 -2.63 2.98 -3.52
CA GLU A 52 -2.49 3.62 -4.84
C GLU A 52 -3.33 4.90 -4.94
N ASP A 53 -4.58 4.87 -4.45
CA ASP A 53 -5.45 6.05 -4.41
C ASP A 53 -4.86 7.16 -3.54
N LEU A 54 -4.31 6.82 -2.37
CA LEU A 54 -3.61 7.77 -1.50
C LEU A 54 -2.40 8.39 -2.20
N TYR A 55 -1.62 7.58 -2.92
CA TYR A 55 -0.49 8.07 -3.70
C TYR A 55 -0.94 8.99 -4.84
N TYR A 56 -2.03 8.64 -5.54
CA TYR A 56 -2.58 9.47 -6.61
C TYR A 56 -3.01 10.84 -6.09
N ILE A 57 -3.72 10.89 -4.96
CA ILE A 57 -4.07 12.15 -4.29
C ILE A 57 -2.80 12.94 -3.97
N LEU A 58 -1.79 12.32 -3.35
CA LEU A 58 -0.55 12.98 -2.98
C LEU A 58 0.17 13.66 -4.16
N VAL A 59 0.23 13.00 -5.33
CA VAL A 59 0.90 13.56 -6.52
C VAL A 59 0.06 14.56 -7.28
N SER A 60 -1.25 14.59 -7.06
CA SER A 60 -2.17 15.52 -7.74
C SER A 60 -2.14 16.94 -7.16
N ILE A 61 -1.54 17.12 -5.98
CA ILE A 61 -1.56 18.42 -5.31
C ILE A 61 -0.44 19.32 -5.86
N ASP A 62 -0.84 20.41 -6.49
CA ASP A 62 0.05 21.42 -7.03
C ASP A 62 0.46 22.38 -5.89
N PHE A 63 1.73 22.30 -5.44
CA PHE A 63 2.26 23.16 -4.38
C PHE A 63 3.37 24.06 -4.93
N PRO A 64 3.44 25.34 -4.50
CA PRO A 64 4.50 26.25 -4.91
C PRO A 64 5.88 25.76 -4.50
N ASP A 65 6.90 25.95 -5.35
CA ASP A 65 8.26 25.41 -5.17
C ASP A 65 8.92 25.71 -3.82
N ALA A 66 8.56 26.83 -3.18
CA ALA A 66 9.04 27.19 -1.85
C ALA A 66 8.64 26.18 -0.75
N ILE A 67 7.62 25.35 -1.01
CA ILE A 67 7.10 24.30 -0.11
C ILE A 67 7.49 22.90 -0.62
N THR A 68 7.88 22.73 -1.90
CA THR A 68 8.06 21.42 -2.54
C THR A 68 9.36 20.69 -2.19
N GLY A 69 10.39 21.37 -1.66
CA GLY A 69 11.69 20.75 -1.37
C GLY A 69 11.62 19.51 -0.46
N ASN A 70 10.72 19.52 0.53
CA ASN A 70 10.45 18.36 1.38
C ASN A 70 9.36 17.43 0.80
N LEU A 71 8.38 18.00 0.08
CA LEU A 71 7.33 17.23 -0.57
C LEU A 71 7.89 16.27 -1.61
N ARG A 72 8.78 16.73 -2.48
CA ARG A 72 9.34 15.91 -3.55
C ARG A 72 10.03 14.65 -3.00
N ARG A 73 10.79 14.79 -1.91
CA ARG A 73 11.39 13.65 -1.19
C ARG A 73 10.31 12.72 -0.62
N SER A 74 9.27 13.28 0.01
CA SER A 74 8.16 12.48 0.58
C SER A 74 7.40 11.70 -0.48
N THR A 75 7.13 12.32 -1.63
CA THR A 75 6.51 11.68 -2.80
C THR A 75 7.39 10.59 -3.39
N ASP A 76 8.70 10.82 -3.50
CA ASP A 76 9.65 9.81 -3.99
C ASP A 76 9.73 8.60 -3.04
N VAL A 77 9.72 8.84 -1.73
CA VAL A 77 9.64 7.77 -0.71
C VAL A 77 8.33 7.01 -0.85
N SER A 78 7.20 7.71 -0.94
CA SER A 78 5.87 7.11 -1.08
C SER A 78 5.77 6.26 -2.35
N ARG A 79 6.30 6.75 -3.48
CA ARG A 79 6.43 5.97 -4.72
C ARG A 79 7.27 4.71 -4.51
N SER A 80 8.43 4.84 -3.87
CA SER A 80 9.30 3.70 -3.61
C SER A 80 8.63 2.64 -2.74
N LEU A 81 7.84 3.05 -1.74
CA LEU A 81 7.08 2.13 -0.90
C LEU A 81 6.00 1.41 -1.72
N LEU A 82 5.24 2.14 -2.54
CA LEU A 82 4.20 1.57 -3.39
C LEU A 82 4.76 0.52 -4.35
N GLU A 83 5.84 0.84 -5.07
CA GLU A 83 6.48 -0.08 -6.01
C GLU A 83 7.01 -1.34 -5.31
N LYS A 84 7.63 -1.19 -4.14
CA LYS A 84 8.07 -2.34 -3.34
C LYS A 84 6.88 -3.20 -2.92
N THR A 85 5.76 -2.58 -2.51
CA THR A 85 4.58 -3.32 -2.06
C THR A 85 3.95 -4.11 -3.20
N ARG A 86 3.89 -3.55 -4.42
CA ARG A 86 3.49 -4.28 -5.63
C ARG A 86 4.38 -5.50 -5.88
N GLY A 87 5.69 -5.33 -5.71
CA GLY A 87 6.67 -6.42 -5.82
C GLY A 87 6.44 -7.53 -4.79
N ASP A 88 6.26 -7.16 -3.52
CA ASP A 88 6.02 -8.10 -2.42
C ASP A 88 4.74 -8.93 -2.64
N LEU A 89 3.66 -8.27 -3.10
CA LEU A 89 2.39 -8.91 -3.43
C LEU A 89 2.55 -9.88 -4.61
N SER A 90 3.21 -9.44 -5.68
CA SER A 90 3.48 -10.26 -6.87
C SER A 90 4.28 -11.52 -6.51
N LEU A 91 5.32 -11.37 -5.69
CA LEU A 91 6.12 -12.49 -5.21
C LEU A 91 5.30 -13.46 -4.37
N SER A 92 4.44 -12.94 -3.49
CA SER A 92 3.57 -13.74 -2.64
C SER A 92 2.56 -14.56 -3.45
N LEU A 93 1.98 -13.97 -4.50
CA LEU A 93 1.08 -14.66 -5.43
C LEU A 93 1.79 -15.82 -6.15
N VAL A 94 2.97 -15.56 -6.73
CA VAL A 94 3.75 -16.59 -7.42
C VAL A 94 4.13 -17.74 -6.47
N GLN A 95 4.52 -17.42 -5.23
CA GLN A 95 4.83 -18.44 -4.22
C GLN A 95 3.61 -19.28 -3.84
N ARG A 96 2.42 -18.66 -3.72
CA ARG A 96 1.17 -19.37 -3.47
C ARG A 96 0.85 -20.33 -4.61
N ASP A 97 0.88 -19.86 -5.86
CA ASP A 97 0.56 -20.67 -7.03
C ASP A 97 1.53 -21.85 -7.19
N LEU A 98 2.82 -21.64 -6.88
CA LEU A 98 3.82 -22.70 -6.82
C LEU A 98 3.51 -23.72 -5.73
N LYS A 99 3.18 -23.27 -4.51
CA LYS A 99 2.80 -24.16 -3.40
C LYS A 99 1.60 -25.02 -3.79
N GLU A 100 0.54 -24.43 -4.33
CA GLU A 100 -0.65 -25.16 -4.77
C GLU A 100 -0.32 -26.16 -5.88
N ALA A 101 0.56 -25.80 -6.82
CA ALA A 101 1.01 -26.73 -7.87
C ALA A 101 1.72 -27.94 -7.26
N LEU A 102 2.64 -27.73 -6.32
CA LEU A 102 3.34 -28.80 -5.62
C LEU A 102 2.38 -29.70 -4.84
N GLU A 103 1.42 -29.13 -4.11
CA GLU A 103 0.39 -29.89 -3.38
C GLU A 103 -0.47 -30.75 -4.33
N ARG A 104 -0.91 -30.19 -5.46
CA ARG A 104 -1.63 -30.94 -6.52
C ARG A 104 -0.80 -32.05 -7.16
N HIS A 105 0.52 -31.92 -7.19
CA HIS A 105 1.41 -32.96 -7.70
C HIS A 105 1.65 -34.04 -6.65
N ALA A 106 1.87 -33.66 -5.39
CA ALA A 106 2.05 -34.60 -4.28
C ALA A 106 0.82 -35.51 -4.09
N SER A 107 -0.39 -34.94 -4.17
CA SER A 107 -1.65 -35.72 -4.04
C SER A 107 -1.86 -36.76 -5.14
N ARG A 108 -1.16 -36.66 -6.27
CA ARG A 108 -1.21 -37.66 -7.35
C ARG A 108 -0.22 -38.81 -7.15
N LEU A 109 0.81 -38.60 -6.33
CA LEU A 109 1.85 -39.60 -6.05
C LEU A 109 1.48 -40.49 -4.85
N ASP A 110 0.69 -39.97 -3.90
CA ASP A 110 0.07 -40.74 -2.81
C ASP A 110 -1.45 -40.82 -3.02
N PRO A 111 -1.97 -41.75 -3.84
CA PRO A 111 -3.42 -41.94 -3.93
C PRO A 111 -3.97 -42.36 -2.57
N PRO A 112 -5.15 -41.86 -2.14
CA PRO A 112 -5.75 -42.26 -0.88
C PRO A 112 -5.93 -43.78 -0.87
N VAL A 113 -5.44 -44.42 0.20
CA VAL A 113 -5.67 -45.85 0.44
C VAL A 113 -7.17 -46.02 0.63
N VAL A 114 -7.85 -46.54 -0.40
CA VAL A 114 -9.26 -46.92 -0.33
C VAL A 114 -9.35 -48.06 0.67
N SER A 115 -9.99 -47.81 1.81
CA SER A 115 -10.33 -48.83 2.82
C SER A 115 -11.67 -49.49 2.53
#